data_AF-A0A450ZFC0-F1
#
_entry.id   AF-A0A450ZFC0-F1
#
_cell.length_a   1.000
_cell.length_b   1.000
_cell.length_c   1.000
_cell.angle_alpha   90.00
_cell.angle_beta   90.00
_cell.angle_gamma   90.00
#
_symmetry.space_group_name_H-M   'P 1'
#
loop_
_entity.id
_entity.type
_entity.pdbx_description
1 polymer ?
#
loop_
_entity_poly.entity_id
_entity_poly.type
_entity_poly.pdbx_seq_one_letter_code
_entity_poly.pdbx_strand_id
1 'polypeptide(L)' 'MWHDFLVAISLVLVIEGVMPFLSPERTRKTLEMMLQINNGTLRLIGLTSMILGVVFLYILK' A
#
# COMPACT_ATOMS: atom_id res chain seq x y z
N MET A 1 19.31 5.22 10.30
CA MET A 1 18.23 4.86 11.27
C MET A 1 17.03 5.80 11.12
N TRP A 2 17.06 7.04 11.65
CA TRP A 2 15.92 7.97 11.48
C TRP A 2 15.77 8.54 10.07
N HIS A 3 16.88 8.78 9.36
CA HIS A 3 16.85 9.23 7.98
C HIS A 3 16.20 8.21 7.04
N ASP A 4 16.63 6.95 7.10
CA ASP A 4 16.08 5.87 6.26
C ASP A 4 14.58 5.66 6.49
N PHE A 5 14.14 5.81 7.74
CA PHE A 5 12.72 5.75 8.09
C PHE A 5 11.93 6.91 7.45
N LEU A 6 12.45 8.14 7.52
CA LEU A 6 11.82 9.29 6.88
C LEU A 6 11.80 9.15 5.36
N VAL A 7 12.87 8.62 4.76
CA VAL A 7 12.93 8.33 3.32
C VAL A 7 11.88 7.30 2.93
N ALA A 8 11.74 6.21 3.69
CA ALA A 8 10.72 5.20 3.44
C ALA A 8 9.30 5.80 3.49
N ILE A 9 9.01 6.66 4.49
CA ILE A 9 7.73 7.38 4.58
C ILE A 9 7.52 8.30 3.39
N SER A 10 8.55 9.06 2.98
CA SER A 10 8.45 9.94 1.80
C SER A 10 8.10 9.15 0.54
N LEU A 11 8.71 7.98 0.34
CA LEU A 11 8.41 7.12 -0.81
C LEU A 11 6.97 6.60 -0.77
N VAL A 12 6.47 6.17 0.39
CA VAL A 12 5.06 5.74 0.54
C VAL A 12 4.10 6.87 0.18
N LEU A 13 4.35 8.10 0.66
CA LEU A 13 3.51 9.26 0.35
C LEU A 13 3.51 9.60 -1.15
N VAL A 14 4.66 9.53 -1.81
CA VAL A 14 4.75 9.74 -3.26
C VAL A 14 3.96 8.65 -4.00
N ILE A 15 4.17 7.38 -3.67
CA ILE A 15 3.49 6.26 -4.34
C ILE A 15 1.97 6.34 -4.15
N GLU A 16 1.50 6.59 -2.93
CA GLU A 16 0.07 6.77 -2.61
C GLU A 16 -0.53 7.98 -3.33
N GLY A 17 0.24 9.06 -3.53
CA GLY A 17 -0.20 10.27 -4.23
C GLY A 17 -0.25 10.16 -5.76
N VAL A 18 0.56 9.27 -6.36
CA VAL A 18 0.67 9.15 -7.82
C VAL A 18 -0.64 8.71 -8.48
N MET A 19 -1.30 7.67 -7.97
CA MET A 19 -2.58 7.19 -8.52
C MET A 19 -3.71 8.24 -8.48
N PRO A 20 -4.01 8.89 -7.33
CA PRO A 20 -5.05 9.91 -7.26
C PRO A 20 -4.72 11.16 -8.09
N PHE A 21 -3.44 11.51 -8.23
CA PHE A 21 -3.02 12.65 -9.05
C PHE A 21 -3.14 12.36 -10.55
N LEU A 22 -2.70 11.19 -11.01
CA LEU A 22 -2.73 10.83 -12.44
C LEU A 22 -4.12 10.45 -12.94
N SER A 23 -4.92 9.76 -12.11
CA SER A 23 -6.27 9.33 -12.49
C SER A 23 -7.19 9.23 -11.27
N PRO A 24 -7.85 10.34 -10.89
CA PRO A 24 -8.77 10.36 -9.77
C PRO A 24 -9.98 9.43 -9.99
N GLU A 25 -10.45 9.26 -11.24
CA GLU A 25 -11.57 8.38 -11.57
C GLU A 25 -11.22 6.91 -11.32
N ARG A 26 -10.02 6.47 -11.71
CA ARG A 26 -9.55 5.11 -11.44
C ARG A 26 -9.42 4.87 -9.94
N THR A 27 -8.90 5.84 -9.21
CA THR A 27 -8.77 5.76 -7.76
C THR A 27 -10.14 5.59 -7.08
N ARG A 28 -11.13 6.39 -7.48
CA ARG A 28 -12.52 6.25 -6.97
C ARG A 28 -13.11 4.88 -7.27
N LYS A 29 -12.97 4.40 -8.51
CA LYS A 29 -13.46 3.06 -8.89
C LYS A 29 -12.79 1.95 -8.08
N THR A 30 -11.49 2.05 -7.81
CA THR A 30 -10.78 1.08 -6.96
C THR A 30 -11.30 1.09 -5.53
N LEU A 31 -11.54 2.27 -4.95
CA LEU A 31 -12.14 2.39 -3.62
C LEU A 31 -13.56 1.80 -3.58
N GLU A 32 -14.39 2.06 -4.59
CA GLU A 32 -15.73 1.46 -4.71
C GLU A 32 -15.67 -0.07 -4.77
N MET A 33 -14.72 -0.64 -5.53
CA MET A 33 -14.50 -2.09 -5.57
C MET A 33 -14.08 -2.63 -4.20
N MET A 34 -13.23 -1.91 -3.46
CA MET A 34 -12.82 -2.31 -2.10
C MET A 34 -14.00 -2.36 -1.13
N LEU A 35 -14.98 -1.45 -1.26
CA LEU A 35 -16.19 -1.45 -0.42
C LEU A 35 -17.07 -2.69 -0.64
N GLN A 36 -16.97 -3.35 -1.80
CA GLN A 36 -17.72 -4.59 -2.10
C GLN A 36 -17.04 -5.84 -1.54
N ILE A 37 -15.77 -5.74 -1.09
CA ILE A 37 -15.02 -6.86 -0.52
C ILE A 37 -15.38 -7.00 0.96
N ASN A 38 -15.64 -8.23 1.43
CA ASN A 38 -15.90 -8.45 2.85
C ASN A 38 -14.67 -8.13 3.71
N ASN A 39 -14.89 -7.70 4.95
CA ASN A 39 -13.83 -7.30 5.89
C ASN A 39 -12.78 -8.40 6.18
N GLY A 40 -13.18 -9.68 6.19
CA GLY A 40 -12.28 -10.81 6.39
C GLY A 40 -11.31 -10.99 5.23
N THR A 41 -11.80 -10.93 4.00
CA THR A 41 -10.96 -11.00 2.79
C THR A 41 -10.02 -9.80 2.71
N LEU A 42 -10.51 -8.60 3.00
CA LEU A 42 -9.68 -7.38 2.99
C LEU A 42 -8.54 -7.47 4.01
N ARG A 43 -8.81 -8.00 5.22
CA ARG A 43 -7.80 -8.27 6.24
C ARG A 43 -6.77 -9.32 5.81
N LEU A 44 -7.20 -10.38 5.12
CA LEU A 44 -6.29 -11.42 4.64
C LEU A 44 -5.36 -10.89 3.53
N ILE A 45 -5.89 -10.10 2.61
CA ILE A 45 -5.08 -9.41 1.58
C ILE A 45 -4.07 -8.48 2.26
N GLY A 46 -4.50 -7.68 3.25
CA GLY A 46 -3.59 -6.85 4.03
C GLY A 46 -2.49 -7.65 4.74
N LEU A 47 -2.86 -8.75 5.40
CA LEU A 47 -1.92 -9.60 6.13
C LEU A 47 -0.88 -10.23 5.19
N THR A 48 -1.32 -10.77 4.06
CA THR A 48 -0.40 -11.37 3.07
C THR A 48 0.55 -10.32 2.50
N SER A 49 0.09 -9.11 2.20
CA SER A 49 0.94 -7.99 1.79
C SER A 49 1.97 -7.60 2.86
N MET A 50 1.57 -7.55 4.14
CA MET A 50 2.48 -7.24 5.24
C MET A 50 3.57 -8.31 5.39
N ILE A 51 3.20 -9.60 5.33
CA ILE A 51 4.14 -10.72 5.41
C ILE A 51 5.14 -10.66 4.25
N LEU A 52 4.66 -10.45 3.02
CA LEU A 52 5.53 -10.31 1.85
C LEU A 52 6.51 -9.15 2.00
N GLY A 53 6.05 -8.00 2.50
CA GLY A 53 6.92 -6.84 2.78
C GLY A 53 8.03 -7.15 3.78
N VAL A 54 7.71 -7.87 4.87
CA VAL A 54 8.71 -8.30 5.86
C VAL A 54 9.69 -9.31 5.26
N VAL A 55 9.20 -10.26 4.47
CA VAL A 55 10.05 -11.25 3.78
C VAL A 55 11.02 -10.56 2.83
N PHE A 56 10.55 -9.62 2.01
CA PHE A 56 11.42 -8.84 1.11
C PHE A 56 12.42 -7.99 1.87
N LEU A 57 12.01 -7.34 2.97
CA LEU A 57 12.93 -6.61 3.83
C LEU A 57 14.01 -7.50 4.45
N TYR A 58 13.76 -8.79 4.68
CA TYR A 58 14.76 -9.71 5.21
C TYR A 58 15.68 -10.29 4.13
N ILE A 59 15.19 -10.46 2.91
CA ILE A 59 15.97 -10.99 1.77
C ILE A 59 16.88 -9.91 1.16
N LEU A 60 16.39 -8.67 1.05
CA LEU A 60 17.08 -7.57 0.37
C LEU A 60 17.97 -6.73 1.31
N LYS A 61 17.87 -6.96 2.61
CA LYS A 61 18.74 -6.36 3.63
C LYS A 61 19.97 -7.22 3.85
#